data_AF-A0A4V3GVK3-F1
#
_entry.id   AF-A0A4V3GVK3-F1
#
_cell.length_a   1.000
_cell.length_b   1.000
_cell.length_c   1.000
_cell.angle_alpha   90.00
_cell.angle_beta   90.00
_cell.angle_gamma   90.00
#
_symmetry.space_group_name_H-M   'P 1'
#
loop_
_entity.id
_entity.type
_entity.pdbx_description
1 polymer ?
#
loop_
_entity_poly.entity_id
_entity_poly.type
_entity_poly.pdbx_seq_one_letter_code
_entity_poly.pdbx_strand_id
1 'polypeptide(L)'
;MNNIINPIKIANNFKLEQNEAAQAPKNKNFSEFFQEKLVEVNELQKNSQEMTADFAVGKTDNIHQVMIAAEKAKIAVNLTTAVQSKAIDAYKEIMRLQV
;
A
#
# COMPACT_ATOMS: atom_id res chain seq x y z
N MET A 1 44.32 -42.44 29.01
CA MET A 1 43.06 -43.09 28.59
C MET A 1 41.94 -42.60 29.48
N ASN A 2 40.78 -42.38 28.87
CA ASN A 2 39.44 -42.22 29.45
C ASN A 2 38.98 -40.82 29.87
N ASN A 3 38.49 -40.15 28.83
CA ASN A 3 37.49 -39.09 28.79
C ASN A 3 36.21 -39.52 29.53
N ILE A 4 35.93 -38.93 30.70
CA ILE A 4 34.62 -39.03 31.35
C ILE A 4 33.69 -38.08 30.60
N ILE A 5 32.85 -38.65 29.75
CA ILE A 5 31.77 -37.96 29.06
C ILE A 5 30.80 -37.48 30.15
N ASN A 6 30.76 -36.17 30.39
CA ASN A 6 29.78 -35.54 31.26
C ASN A 6 28.47 -35.37 30.47
N PRO A 7 27.40 -36.16 30.71
CA PRO A 7 26.20 -36.17 29.87
C PRO A 7 25.33 -34.90 30.01
N ILE A 8 25.66 -34.01 30.95
CA ILE A 8 24.85 -32.82 31.27
C ILE A 8 25.09 -31.64 30.29
N LYS A 9 26.03 -31.76 29.34
CA LYS A 9 26.16 -30.75 28.25
C LYS A 9 25.13 -30.93 27.12
N ILE A 10 24.41 -32.05 27.05
CA ILE A 10 23.47 -32.31 25.96
C ILE A 10 22.09 -31.64 26.21
N ALA A 11 21.77 -31.30 27.45
CA ALA A 11 20.51 -30.60 27.78
C ALA A 11 20.53 -29.10 27.44
N ASN A 12 21.71 -28.47 27.31
CA ASN A 12 21.84 -27.04 26.98
C ASN A 12 21.86 -26.76 25.47
N ASN A 13 21.70 -27.79 24.64
CA ASN A 13 21.58 -27.65 23.19
C ASN A 13 20.13 -27.66 22.68
N PHE A 14 19.14 -27.65 23.57
CA PHE A 14 17.81 -27.12 23.23
C PHE A 14 17.80 -25.60 23.37
N LYS A 15 18.74 -24.94 22.69
CA LYS A 15 18.38 -23.68 22.06
C LYS A 15 17.40 -24.08 20.98
N LEU A 16 16.12 -23.99 21.32
CA LEU A 16 15.12 -23.63 20.32
C LEU A 16 15.75 -22.44 19.60
N GLU A 17 16.26 -22.68 18.40
CA GLU A 17 16.37 -21.63 17.44
C GLU A 17 14.94 -21.09 17.34
N GLN A 18 14.66 -20.06 18.15
CA GLN A 18 13.94 -18.90 17.69
C GLN A 18 14.67 -18.50 16.41
N ASN A 19 14.34 -19.24 15.34
CA ASN A 19 14.32 -18.71 14.00
C ASN A 19 13.64 -17.37 14.20
N GLU A 20 14.47 -16.35 13.99
CA GLU A 20 14.14 -14.94 13.96
C GLU A 20 12.68 -14.81 13.67
N ALA A 21 11.94 -14.17 14.60
CA ALA A 21 10.58 -13.73 14.40
C ALA A 21 10.38 -13.49 12.91
N ALA A 22 9.80 -14.50 12.23
CA ALA A 22 9.73 -14.52 10.78
C ALA A 22 9.05 -13.23 10.49
N GLN A 23 9.81 -12.27 9.95
CA GLN A 23 9.43 -10.86 9.93
C GLN A 23 8.03 -10.88 9.38
N ALA A 24 7.04 -10.72 10.27
CA ALA A 24 5.66 -10.73 9.84
C ALA A 24 5.69 -9.66 8.76
N PRO A 25 5.38 -9.99 7.49
CA PRO A 25 5.50 -9.02 6.42
C PRO A 25 4.83 -7.79 6.99
N LYS A 26 5.58 -6.69 7.10
CA LYS A 26 5.04 -5.43 7.63
C LYS A 26 3.87 -5.14 6.72
N ASN A 27 2.69 -5.61 7.11
CA ASN A 27 1.47 -5.45 6.38
C ASN A 27 1.27 -3.96 6.54
N LYS A 28 1.64 -3.21 5.49
CA LYS A 28 1.52 -1.75 5.48
C LYS A 28 0.14 -1.45 6.00
N ASN A 29 0.07 -0.59 7.01
CA ASN A 29 -1.22 -0.21 7.58
C ASN A 29 -2.08 0.31 6.42
N PHE A 30 -3.38 -0.01 6.42
CA PHE A 30 -4.27 0.45 5.35
C PHE A 30 -4.18 1.97 5.15
N SER A 31 -4.00 2.73 6.24
CA SER A 31 -3.77 4.18 6.19
C SER A 31 -2.50 4.58 5.42
N GLU A 32 -1.39 3.87 5.62
CA GLU A 32 -0.13 4.11 4.90
C GLU A 32 -0.28 3.75 3.42
N PHE A 33 -0.89 2.61 3.13
CA PHE A 33 -1.19 2.20 1.76
C PHE A 33 -2.12 3.20 1.06
N PHE A 34 -3.18 3.64 1.73
CA PHE A 34 -4.12 4.62 1.18
C PHE A 34 -3.45 5.97 0.95
N GLN A 35 -2.60 6.42 1.88
CA GLN A 35 -1.82 7.65 1.70
C GLN A 35 -0.86 7.57 0.50
N GLU A 36 -0.18 6.45 0.32
CA GLU A 36 0.67 6.19 -0.85
C GLU A 36 -0.17 6.25 -2.15
N LYS A 37 -1.36 5.65 -2.16
CA LYS A 37 -2.28 5.70 -3.29
C LYS A 37 -2.85 7.09 -3.55
N LEU A 38 -3.08 7.91 -2.52
CA LEU A 38 -3.47 9.31 -2.71
C LEU A 38 -2.39 10.11 -3.44
N VAL A 39 -1.11 9.88 -3.13
CA VAL A 39 0.00 10.49 -3.86
C VAL A 39 0.00 10.05 -5.32
N GLU A 40 -0.20 8.76 -5.58
CA GLU A 40 -0.31 8.21 -6.94
C GLU A 40 -1.47 8.84 -7.73
N VAL A 41 -2.65 9.04 -7.12
CA VAL A 41 -3.78 9.72 -7.76
C VAL A 41 -3.42 11.17 -8.13
N ASN A 42 -2.73 11.88 -7.25
CA ASN A 42 -2.27 13.24 -7.53
C ASN A 42 -1.25 13.27 -8.69
N GLU A 43 -0.35 12.29 -8.76
CA GLU A 43 0.58 12.14 -9.89
C GLU A 43 -0.16 11.87 -11.21
N LEU A 44 -1.15 10.98 -11.20
CA LEU A 44 -1.99 10.72 -12.38
C LEU A 44 -2.73 11.97 -12.85
N GLN A 45 -3.28 12.75 -11.92
CA GLN A 45 -3.93 14.02 -12.24
C GLN A 45 -2.95 15.02 -12.87
N LYS A 46 -1.78 15.19 -12.26
CA LYS A 46 -0.75 16.11 -12.77
C LYS A 46 -0.26 15.68 -14.16
N ASN A 47 -0.02 14.39 -14.35
CA ASN A 47 0.40 13.84 -15.64
C ASN A 47 -0.67 14.07 -16.73
N SER A 48 -1.95 13.84 -16.41
CA SER A 48 -3.05 14.14 -17.32
C SER A 48 -3.09 15.63 -17.71
N GLN A 49 -2.91 16.53 -16.74
CA GLN A 49 -2.88 17.98 -16.99
C GLN A 49 -1.70 18.37 -17.86
N GLU A 50 -0.52 17.82 -17.60
CA GLU A 50 0.70 18.06 -18.39
C GLU A 50 0.53 17.60 -19.83
N MET A 51 0.06 16.36 -20.04
CA MET A 51 -0.22 15.84 -21.39
C MET A 51 -1.27 16.66 -22.12
N THR A 52 -2.30 17.13 -21.41
CA THR A 52 -3.34 18.00 -21.98
C THR A 52 -2.76 19.34 -22.39
N ALA A 53 -1.91 19.93 -21.55
CA ALA A 53 -1.24 21.19 -21.83
C ALA A 53 -0.30 21.06 -23.03
N ASP A 54 0.53 20.02 -23.06
CA ASP A 54 1.46 19.75 -24.15
C ASP A 54 0.73 19.51 -25.49
N PHE A 55 -0.43 18.84 -25.46
CA PHE A 55 -1.28 18.70 -26.64
C PHE A 55 -1.87 20.04 -27.09
N ALA A 56 -2.39 20.85 -26.15
CA ALA A 56 -2.97 22.15 -26.46
C ALA A 56 -1.98 23.14 -27.08
N VAL A 57 -0.69 23.04 -26.71
CA VAL A 57 0.39 23.86 -27.31
C VAL A 57 1.03 23.22 -28.55
N GLY A 58 0.55 22.06 -29.00
CA GLY A 58 1.04 21.38 -30.20
C GLY A 58 2.40 20.69 -30.04
N LYS A 59 2.85 20.40 -28.82
CA LYS A 59 4.08 19.62 -28.57
C LYS A 59 3.88 18.12 -28.78
N THR A 60 2.65 17.64 -28.76
CA THR A 60 2.31 16.24 -29.00
C THR A 60 1.05 16.14 -29.85
N ASP A 61 1.08 15.27 -30.86
CA ASP A 61 -0.07 14.98 -31.72
C ASP A 61 -0.88 13.77 -31.21
N ASN A 62 -0.42 13.14 -30.12
CA ASN A 62 -1.00 11.90 -29.63
C ASN A 62 -2.16 12.15 -28.66
N ILE A 63 -3.31 12.55 -29.22
CA ILE A 63 -4.55 12.76 -28.47
C ILE A 63 -5.02 11.50 -27.73
N HIS A 64 -4.71 10.31 -28.23
CA HIS A 64 -5.09 9.06 -27.57
C HIS A 64 -4.41 8.91 -26.21
N GLN A 65 -3.12 9.23 -26.10
CA GLN A 65 -2.41 9.19 -24.82
C GLN A 65 -2.97 10.20 -23.83
N VAL A 66 -3.30 11.42 -24.28
CA VAL A 66 -3.93 12.45 -23.44
C VAL A 66 -5.28 11.96 -22.89
N MET A 67 -6.12 11.39 -23.76
CA MET A 67 -7.42 10.85 -23.36
C MET A 67 -7.29 9.68 -22.38
N ILE A 68 -6.32 8.78 -22.61
CA ILE A 68 -6.05 7.66 -21.70
C ILE A 68 -5.59 8.18 -20.33
N ALA A 69 -4.68 9.14 -20.30
CA ALA A 69 -4.19 9.73 -19.05
C ALA A 69 -5.34 10.43 -18.29
N ALA A 70 -6.19 11.18 -19.00
CA ALA A 70 -7.36 11.83 -18.43
C ALA A 70 -8.37 10.83 -17.84
N GLU A 71 -8.68 9.76 -18.56
CA GLU A 71 -9.63 8.76 -18.06
C GLU A 71 -9.04 7.99 -16.86
N LYS A 72 -7.74 7.67 -16.88
CA LYS A 72 -7.05 7.08 -15.73
C LYS A 72 -7.14 7.97 -14.49
N ALA A 73 -6.83 9.25 -14.63
CA ALA A 73 -6.91 10.21 -13.52
C ALA A 73 -8.34 10.32 -12.99
N LYS A 74 -9.34 10.39 -13.87
CA LYS A 74 -10.75 10.47 -13.51
C LYS A 74 -11.22 9.23 -12.73
N ILE A 75 -10.92 8.03 -13.23
CA ILE A 75 -11.29 6.78 -12.56
C ILE A 75 -10.60 6.70 -11.19
N ALA A 76 -9.33 7.06 -11.10
CA ALA A 76 -8.58 7.05 -9.85
C ALA A 76 -9.19 7.98 -8.78
N VAL A 77 -9.54 9.22 -9.15
CA VAL A 77 -10.19 10.19 -8.24
C VAL A 77 -11.57 9.69 -7.79
N ASN A 78 -12.37 9.14 -8.72
CA ASN A 78 -13.67 8.58 -8.39
C ASN A 78 -13.57 7.42 -7.40
N LEU A 79 -12.61 6.51 -7.64
CA LEU A 79 -12.34 5.39 -6.74
C LEU A 79 -11.92 5.89 -5.36
N THR A 80 -11.01 6.85 -5.27
CA THR A 80 -10.59 7.45 -3.99
C THR A 80 -11.78 8.03 -3.22
N THR A 81 -12.68 8.74 -3.91
CA THR A 81 -13.88 9.32 -3.29
C THR A 81 -14.85 8.24 -2.78
N ALA A 82 -15.00 7.15 -3.54
CA ALA A 82 -15.81 6.01 -3.12
C ALA A 82 -15.23 5.33 -1.86
N VAL A 83 -13.91 5.15 -1.80
CA VAL A 83 -13.22 4.59 -0.62
C VAL A 83 -13.36 5.52 0.59
N GLN A 84 -13.18 6.83 0.41
CA GLN A 84 -13.39 7.83 1.47
C GLN A 84 -14.82 7.74 2.04
N SER A 85 -15.81 7.71 1.16
CA SER A 85 -17.22 7.63 1.56
C SER A 85 -17.48 6.34 2.35
N LYS A 86 -16.96 5.20 1.87
CA LYS A 86 -17.11 3.91 2.53
C LYS A 86 -16.43 3.85 3.90
N ALA A 87 -15.28 4.50 4.05
CA ALA A 87 -14.59 4.61 5.34
C ALA A 87 -15.41 5.41 6.37
N ILE A 88 -16.01 6.52 5.95
CA ILE A 88 -16.91 7.33 6.78
C ILE A 88 -18.15 6.52 7.16
N ASP A 89 -18.74 5.79 6.23
CA ASP A 89 -19.92 4.97 6.49
C ASP A 89 -19.61 3.82 7.47
N ALA A 90 -18.47 3.16 7.32
CA ALA A 90 -18.02 2.14 8.26
C ALA A 90 -17.84 2.71 9.68
N TYR A 91 -17.26 3.90 9.80
CA TYR A 91 -17.15 4.60 11.08
C TYR A 91 -18.52 4.89 11.69
N LYS A 92 -19.47 5.43 10.90
CA LYS A 92 -20.84 5.70 11.37
C LYS A 92 -21.57 4.43 11.81
N GLU A 93 -21.36 3.32 11.11
CA GLU A 93 -22.01 2.04 11.45
C GLU A 93 -21.51 1.49 12.79
N ILE A 94 -20.20 1.58 13.06
CA ILE A 94 -19.63 1.18 14.36
C ILE A 94 -20.25 2.00 15.50
N MET A 95 -20.45 3.31 15.30
CA MET A 95 -21.09 4.19 16.28
C MET A 95 -22.56 3.80 16.55
N ARG A 96 -23.27 3.27 15.54
CA ARG A 96 -24.66 2.81 15.68
C ARG A 96 -24.81 1.51 16.46
N LEU A 97 -23.77 0.67 16.50
CA LEU A 97 -23.80 -0.58 17.28
C LEU A 97 -23.64 -0.36 18.80
N GLN A 98 -23.12 0.80 19.22
CA GLN A 98 -22.77 1.08 20.62
C GLN A 98 -23.81 1.94 21.36
N VAL A 99 -24.90 2.35 20.71
CA VAL A 99 -26.03 3.06 21.37
C VAL A 99 -27.12 2.10 21.83
#